data_AF-A0A4Q3M9F5-F1
#
_entry.id   AF-A0A4Q3M9F5-F1
#
_cell.length_a   1.000
_cell.length_b   1.000
_cell.length_c   1.000
_cell.angle_alpha   90.00
_cell.angle_beta   90.00
_cell.angle_gamma   90.00
#
_symmetry.space_group_name_H-M   'P 1'
#
loop_
_entity.id
_entity.type
_entity.pdbx_description
1 polymer ?
#
loop_
_entity_poly.entity_id
_entity_poly.type
_entity_poly.pdbx_seq_one_letter_code
_entity_poly.pdbx_strand_id
1 'polypeptide(L)'
;MLHGVRYVWPAAVGPVNFSNRWYPYAVETAEPAHFREGITIRLVSAVAFIATKLEAFAGRGGGDYLSSHDIEDVFNIADGREELAKELTAAPAEIRQAVGEALGRLLADPNVANVLPGILAEPERAELVLQRLHLMRHR
;
A
#
# COMPACT_ATOMS: atom_id res chain seq x y z
N MET A 1 -1.68 13.77 -17.22
CA MET A 1 -2.14 12.41 -17.55
C MET A 1 -1.77 11.53 -16.35
N LEU A 2 -2.75 11.09 -15.57
CA LEU A 2 -2.51 10.33 -14.35
C LEU A 2 -2.24 8.87 -14.69
N HIS A 3 -1.02 8.39 -14.44
CA HIS A 3 -0.67 6.98 -14.53
C HIS A 3 -1.30 6.25 -13.32
N GLY A 4 -2.56 5.89 -13.44
CA GLY A 4 -3.27 5.10 -12.43
C GLY A 4 -2.69 3.68 -12.35
N VAL A 5 -1.93 3.40 -11.29
CA VAL A 5 -1.49 2.04 -10.96
C VAL A 5 -2.73 1.20 -10.66
N ARG A 6 -2.95 0.13 -11.45
CA ARG A 6 -4.07 -0.82 -11.29
C ARG A 6 -3.52 -2.15 -10.75
N TYR A 7 -4.01 -2.59 -9.60
CA TYR A 7 -3.61 -3.85 -8.96
C TYR A 7 -4.41 -5.04 -9.47
N VAL A 8 -3.78 -5.95 -10.21
CA VAL A 8 -4.44 -7.15 -10.75
C VAL A 8 -4.19 -8.33 -9.82
N TRP A 9 -5.25 -8.94 -9.29
CA TRP A 9 -5.14 -10.25 -8.63
C TRP A 9 -5.45 -11.37 -9.63
N PRO A 10 -4.59 -12.40 -9.77
CA PRO A 10 -4.87 -13.52 -10.67
C PRO A 10 -6.06 -14.36 -10.15
N ALA A 11 -6.97 -14.71 -11.06
CA ALA A 11 -8.04 -15.66 -10.75
C ALA A 11 -7.44 -17.08 -10.61
N ALA A 12 -7.50 -17.60 -9.39
CA ALA A 12 -7.29 -19.00 -8.97
C ALA A 12 -5.85 -19.59 -8.89
N VAL A 13 -5.35 -19.60 -7.64
CA VAL A 13 -4.61 -20.63 -6.87
C VAL A 13 -3.35 -21.33 -7.44
N GLY A 14 -2.19 -20.88 -6.94
CA GLY A 14 -1.12 -21.74 -6.42
C GLY A 14 -0.97 -21.50 -4.90
N PRO A 15 -0.14 -22.25 -4.14
CA PRO A 15 0.01 -22.04 -2.70
C PRO A 15 0.75 -20.72 -2.46
N VAL A 16 0.00 -19.61 -2.45
CA VAL A 16 0.45 -18.38 -1.83
C VAL A 16 0.66 -18.72 -0.37
N ASN A 17 1.88 -18.56 0.13
CA ASN A 17 2.17 -18.71 1.55
C ASN A 17 1.23 -17.77 2.32
N PHE A 18 0.17 -18.32 2.93
CA PHE A 18 -0.95 -17.61 3.56
C PHE A 18 -0.55 -16.90 4.87
N SER A 19 0.71 -16.50 5.05
CA SER A 19 1.16 -15.83 6.27
C SER A 19 0.67 -14.38 6.38
N ASN A 20 0.30 -13.74 5.27
CA ASN A 20 -0.19 -12.37 5.32
C ASN A 20 -1.66 -12.30 5.77
N ARG A 21 -1.86 -11.83 7.00
CA ARG A 21 -3.18 -11.73 7.63
C ARG A 21 -4.19 -10.85 6.88
N TRP A 22 -3.76 -10.01 5.94
CA TRP A 22 -4.64 -9.10 5.19
C TRP A 22 -5.13 -9.65 3.85
N TYR A 23 -4.66 -10.83 3.42
CA TYR A 23 -5.17 -11.45 2.20
C TYR A 23 -6.68 -11.76 2.24
N PRO A 24 -7.29 -12.25 3.34
CA PRO A 24 -8.73 -12.41 3.42
C PRO A 24 -9.48 -11.10 3.16
N TYR A 25 -9.08 -10.01 3.82
CA TYR A 25 -9.67 -8.68 3.61
C TYR A 25 -9.48 -8.18 2.17
N ALA A 26 -8.31 -8.39 1.57
CA ALA A 26 -8.04 -8.03 0.18
C ALA A 26 -8.93 -8.77 -0.81
N VAL A 27 -9.16 -10.06 -0.59
CA VAL A 27 -10.04 -10.89 -1.43
C VAL A 27 -11.50 -10.49 -1.26
N GLU A 28 -11.95 -10.30 -0.01
CA GLU A 28 -13.33 -9.94 0.33
C GLU A 28 -13.73 -8.59 -0.25
N THR A 29 -12.83 -7.60 -0.17
CA THR A 29 -13.09 -6.23 -0.65
C THR A 29 -12.71 -5.98 -2.10
N ALA A 30 -12.17 -6.98 -2.82
CA ALA A 30 -11.82 -6.79 -4.23
C ALA A 30 -13.07 -6.60 -5.08
N GLU A 31 -13.13 -5.56 -5.90
CA GLU A 31 -14.29 -5.25 -6.74
C GLU A 31 -14.03 -5.60 -8.21
N PRO A 32 -15.06 -5.99 -8.99
CA PRO A 32 -14.90 -6.18 -10.42
C PRO A 32 -14.55 -4.86 -11.12
N ALA A 33 -13.52 -4.88 -11.96
CA ALA A 33 -13.10 -3.75 -12.77
C ALA A 33 -12.94 -4.18 -14.23
N HIS A 34 -13.45 -3.35 -15.15
CA HIS A 34 -13.28 -3.56 -16.59
C HIS A 34 -11.90 -3.06 -17.02
N PHE A 35 -11.09 -3.99 -17.56
CA PHE A 35 -9.75 -3.66 -18.04
C PHE A 35 -9.73 -3.45 -19.56
N ARG A 36 -10.38 -4.34 -20.32
CA ARG A 36 -10.56 -4.30 -21.79
C ARG A 36 -11.89 -4.94 -22.16
N GLU A 37 -12.29 -4.81 -23.42
CA GLU A 37 -13.51 -5.43 -23.94
C GLU A 37 -13.51 -6.94 -23.65
N GLY A 38 -14.53 -7.42 -22.95
CA GLY A 38 -14.65 -8.82 -22.52
C GLY A 38 -13.80 -9.25 -21.32
N ILE A 39 -12.92 -8.40 -20.79
CA ILE A 39 -12.03 -8.73 -19.66
C ILE A 39 -12.44 -7.97 -18.40
N THR A 40 -12.97 -8.73 -17.43
CA THR A 40 -13.22 -8.25 -16.07
C THR A 40 -12.20 -8.88 -15.11
N ILE A 41 -11.52 -8.04 -14.34
CA ILE A 41 -10.60 -8.46 -13.28
C ILE A 41 -11.17 -8.12 -11.91
N ARG A 42 -10.66 -8.75 -10.84
CA ARG A 42 -10.94 -8.31 -9.46
C ARG A 42 -9.80 -7.40 -9.00
N LEU A 43 -10.13 -6.15 -8.75
CA LEU A 43 -9.21 -5.11 -8.30
C LEU A 43 -9.31 -5.00 -6.78
N VAL A 44 -8.19 -5.24 -6.11
CA VAL A 44 -8.07 -5.07 -4.66
C VAL A 44 -8.13 -3.56 -4.34
N SER A 45 -8.79 -3.19 -3.23
CA SER A 45 -8.81 -1.80 -2.78
C SER A 45 -7.39 -1.31 -2.43
N ALA A 46 -7.13 -0.01 -2.59
CA ALA A 46 -5.81 0.53 -2.27
C ALA A 46 -5.45 0.35 -0.80
N VAL A 47 -6.45 0.46 0.10
CA VAL A 47 -6.26 0.20 1.54
C VAL A 47 -5.83 -1.24 1.81
N ALA A 48 -6.53 -2.21 1.21
CA ALA A 48 -6.15 -3.61 1.37
C ALA A 48 -4.77 -3.90 0.78
N PHE A 49 -4.46 -3.31 -0.37
CA PHE A 49 -3.15 -3.43 -0.99
C PHE A 49 -2.03 -2.93 -0.08
N ILE A 50 -2.10 -1.68 0.41
CA ILE A 50 -1.06 -1.15 1.31
C ILE A 50 -0.96 -1.93 2.62
N ALA A 51 -2.08 -2.44 3.16
CA ALA A 51 -2.06 -3.26 4.37
C ALA A 51 -1.26 -4.55 4.14
N THR A 52 -1.48 -5.24 3.02
CA THR A 52 -0.70 -6.44 2.68
C THR A 52 0.78 -6.12 2.48
N LYS A 53 1.11 -4.97 1.88
CA LYS A 53 2.49 -4.55 1.63
C LYS A 53 3.26 -4.18 2.90
N LEU A 54 2.62 -3.43 3.79
CA LEU A 54 3.19 -3.09 5.10
C LEU A 54 3.43 -4.35 5.96
N GLU A 55 2.52 -5.32 5.92
CA GLU A 55 2.70 -6.60 6.62
C GLU A 55 3.87 -7.41 6.04
N ALA A 56 3.99 -7.47 4.70
CA ALA A 56 5.10 -8.15 4.04
C ALA A 56 6.45 -7.49 4.33
N PHE A 57 6.51 -6.15 4.34
CA PHE A 57 7.71 -5.40 4.71
C PHE A 57 8.14 -5.70 6.15
N ALA A 58 7.19 -5.68 7.09
CA ALA A 58 7.46 -6.02 8.49
C ALA A 58 7.95 -7.47 8.67
N GLY A 59 7.32 -8.43 7.98
CA GLY A 59 7.69 -9.85 8.05
C GLY A 59 9.09 -10.17 7.49
N ARG A 60 9.66 -9.30 6.66
CA ARG A 60 11.03 -9.43 6.11
C ARG A 60 12.11 -8.70 6.93
N GLY A 61 11.77 -8.21 8.12
CA GLY A 61 12.71 -7.54 9.03
C GLY A 61 12.71 -6.00 8.93
N GLY A 62 11.92 -5.41 8.03
CA GLY A 62 11.57 -3.98 8.06
C GLY A 62 12.71 -2.96 7.96
N GLY A 63 13.90 -3.36 7.48
CA GLY A 63 15.10 -2.52 7.53
C GLY A 63 15.83 -2.30 6.20
N ASP A 64 15.41 -2.95 5.11
CA ASP A 64 15.99 -2.73 3.78
C ASP A 64 14.99 -1.99 2.87
N TYR A 65 15.03 -0.67 2.91
CA TYR A 65 14.14 0.17 2.11
C TYR A 65 14.50 0.19 0.63
N LEU A 66 15.78 0.04 0.29
CA LEU A 66 16.27 0.22 -1.08
C LEU A 66 16.00 -1.02 -1.94
N SER A 67 15.93 -2.21 -1.34
CA SER A 67 15.60 -3.43 -2.07
C SER A 67 14.15 -3.89 -1.88
N SER A 68 13.39 -3.26 -0.99
CA SER A 68 12.02 -3.68 -0.71
C SER A 68 11.01 -3.10 -1.71
N HIS A 69 10.59 -3.94 -2.66
CA HIS A 69 9.44 -3.63 -3.51
C HIS A 69 8.14 -3.40 -2.72
N ASP A 70 8.04 -3.95 -1.50
CA ASP A 70 6.84 -3.76 -0.70
C ASP A 70 6.72 -2.32 -0.19
N ILE A 71 7.83 -1.67 0.20
CA ILE A 71 7.78 -0.27 0.63
C ILE A 71 7.69 0.71 -0.54
N GLU A 72 8.33 0.39 -1.66
CA GLU A 72 8.21 1.12 -2.92
C GLU A 72 6.75 1.22 -3.36
N ASP A 73 6.01 0.09 -3.33
CA ASP A 73 4.59 0.03 -3.64
C ASP A 73 3.74 0.93 -2.71
N VAL A 74 4.05 0.97 -1.42
CA VAL A 74 3.36 1.83 -0.45
C VAL A 74 3.59 3.30 -0.76
N PHE A 75 4.82 3.70 -1.06
CA PHE A 75 5.15 5.08 -1.39
C PHE A 75 4.51 5.53 -2.70
N ASN A 76 4.55 4.70 -3.74
CA ASN A 76 3.91 4.98 -5.02
C ASN A 76 2.39 5.14 -4.88
N ILE A 77 1.76 4.41 -3.96
CA ILE A 77 0.31 4.57 -3.71
C ILE A 77 -0.03 5.80 -2.89
N ALA A 78 0.75 6.08 -1.85
CA ALA A 78 0.62 7.33 -1.13
C ALA A 78 0.83 8.54 -2.05
N ASP A 79 1.70 8.42 -3.05
CA ASP A 79 1.94 9.46 -4.05
C ASP A 79 0.79 9.60 -5.07
N GLY A 80 0.37 8.48 -5.67
CA GLY A 80 -0.58 8.48 -6.78
C GLY A 80 -2.06 8.56 -6.39
N ARG A 81 -2.42 8.34 -5.11
CA ARG A 81 -3.83 8.24 -4.67
C ARG A 81 -4.15 9.19 -3.52
N GLU A 82 -4.63 10.38 -3.87
CA GLU A 82 -4.93 11.45 -2.90
C GLU A 82 -6.04 11.06 -1.91
N GLU A 83 -7.00 10.24 -2.36
CA GLU A 83 -8.14 9.77 -1.55
C GLU A 83 -7.75 8.68 -0.54
N LEU A 84 -6.52 8.16 -0.56
CA LEU A 84 -6.12 7.00 0.24
C LEU A 84 -6.37 7.18 1.74
N ALA A 85 -6.11 8.37 2.28
CA ALA A 85 -6.34 8.64 3.70
C ALA A 85 -7.83 8.63 4.08
N LYS A 86 -8.69 9.09 3.17
CA LYS A 86 -10.14 9.06 3.35
C LYS A 86 -10.67 7.63 3.22
N GLU A 87 -10.17 6.88 2.25
CA GLU A 87 -10.50 5.46 2.08
C GLU A 87 -10.08 4.64 3.29
N LEU A 88 -8.89 4.90 3.86
CA LEU A 88 -8.43 4.26 5.07
C LEU A 88 -9.38 4.53 6.24
N THR A 89 -9.90 5.76 6.37
CA THR A 89 -10.87 6.11 7.43
C THR A 89 -12.16 5.28 7.33
N ALA A 90 -12.57 4.86 6.13
CA ALA A 90 -13.75 4.03 5.91
C ALA A 90 -13.49 2.52 6.12
N ALA A 91 -12.23 2.10 6.24
CA ALA A 91 -11.87 0.71 6.42
C ALA A 91 -12.19 0.20 7.84
N PRO A 92 -12.28 -1.12 8.07
CA PRO A 92 -12.47 -1.69 9.41
C PRO A 92 -11.42 -1.20 10.41
N ALA A 93 -11.83 -1.05 11.68
CA ALA A 93 -10.96 -0.49 12.73
C ALA A 93 -9.63 -1.24 12.87
N GLU A 94 -9.64 -2.57 12.73
CA GLU A 94 -8.43 -3.40 12.80
C GLU A 94 -7.42 -3.06 11.69
N ILE A 95 -7.89 -2.84 10.47
CA ILE A 95 -7.06 -2.43 9.33
C ILE A 95 -6.46 -1.05 9.57
N ARG A 96 -7.29 -0.09 10.03
CA ARG A 96 -6.84 1.27 10.32
C ARG A 96 -5.73 1.28 11.37
N GLN A 97 -5.96 0.58 12.48
CA GLN A 97 -4.97 0.46 13.54
C GLN A 97 -3.67 -0.18 13.05
N ALA A 98 -3.75 -1.31 12.33
CA ALA A 98 -2.56 -2.00 11.86
C ALA A 98 -1.75 -1.18 10.85
N VAL A 99 -2.41 -0.51 9.92
CA VAL A 99 -1.76 0.40 8.96
C VAL A 99 -1.15 1.58 9.70
N GLY A 100 -1.87 2.20 10.62
CA GLY A 100 -1.39 3.32 11.43
C GLY A 100 -0.16 2.97 12.26
N GLU A 101 -0.15 1.80 12.91
CA GLU A 101 1.00 1.29 13.66
C GLU A 101 2.21 1.00 12.75
N ALA A 102 1.99 0.37 11.59
CA ALA A 102 3.05 0.08 10.65
C ALA A 102 3.67 1.36 10.07
N LEU A 103 2.84 2.35 9.70
CA LEU A 103 3.30 3.66 9.28
C LEU A 103 3.98 4.42 10.42
N GLY A 104 3.52 4.25 11.66
CA GLY A 104 4.17 4.81 12.85
C GLY A 104 5.60 4.30 13.02
N ARG A 105 5.82 2.98 12.87
CA ARG A 105 7.15 2.38 12.89
C ARG A 105 8.02 2.86 11.74
N LEU A 106 7.46 2.90 10.53
CA LEU A 106 8.14 3.41 9.34
C LEU A 106 8.62 4.85 9.54
N LEU A 107 7.72 5.75 9.94
CA LEU A 107 8.02 7.18 10.10
C LEU A 107 8.89 7.48 11.33
N ALA A 108 9.09 6.53 12.23
CA ALA A 108 10.04 6.66 13.35
C ALA A 108 11.49 6.43 12.91
N ASP A 109 11.73 5.80 11.75
CA ASP A 109 13.07 5.62 11.21
C ASP A 109 13.53 6.91 10.51
N PRO A 110 14.58 7.58 11.02
CA PRO A 110 15.07 8.83 10.45
C PRO A 110 15.59 8.68 9.00
N ASN A 111 15.89 7.46 8.56
CA ASN A 111 16.37 7.21 7.20
C ASN A 111 15.26 7.29 6.15
N VAL A 112 13.98 7.14 6.53
CA VAL A 112 12.87 7.15 5.56
C VAL A 112 12.83 8.43 4.75
N ALA A 113 13.03 9.59 5.38
CA ALA A 113 13.06 10.88 4.68
C ALA A 113 14.24 10.99 3.69
N ASN A 114 15.36 10.31 3.98
CA ASN A 114 16.55 10.34 3.13
C ASN A 114 16.43 9.41 1.93
N VAL A 115 15.77 8.25 2.07
CA VAL A 115 15.66 7.25 1.00
C VAL A 115 14.46 7.49 0.09
N LEU A 116 13.38 8.07 0.61
CA LEU A 116 12.12 8.26 -0.12
C LEU A 116 12.30 8.99 -1.47
N PRO A 117 13.05 10.10 -1.58
CA PRO A 117 13.24 10.77 -2.87
C PRO A 117 13.90 9.87 -3.93
N GLY A 118 14.75 8.92 -3.52
CA GLY A 118 15.41 7.99 -4.44
C GLY A 118 14.53 6.82 -4.87
N ILE A 119 13.39 6.60 -4.21
CA ILE A 119 12.42 5.54 -4.52
C ILE A 119 11.30 6.07 -5.42
N LEU A 120 10.92 7.34 -5.26
CA LEU A 120 9.85 7.96 -6.03
C LEU A 120 10.26 8.21 -7.49
N ALA A 121 9.29 8.13 -8.40
CA ALA A 121 9.49 8.53 -9.79
C ALA A 121 9.77 10.03 -9.95
N GLU A 122 9.15 10.86 -9.10
CA GLU A 122 9.31 12.31 -9.01
C GLU A 122 9.84 12.67 -7.61
N PRO A 123 11.19 12.80 -7.43
CA PRO A 123 11.80 13.01 -6.12
C PRO A 123 11.28 14.24 -5.36
N GLU A 124 10.88 15.29 -6.06
CA GLU A 124 10.30 16.53 -5.52
C GLU A 124 8.98 16.31 -4.76
N ARG A 125 8.31 15.18 -5.00
CA ARG A 125 7.05 14.82 -4.33
C ARG A 125 7.26 14.16 -2.97
N ALA A 126 8.50 13.90 -2.55
CA ALA A 126 8.81 13.23 -1.29
C ALA A 126 8.15 13.89 -0.07
N GLU A 127 8.17 15.21 0.01
CA GLU A 127 7.57 15.96 1.12
C GLU A 127 6.03 15.76 1.18
N LEU A 128 5.37 15.79 0.02
CA LEU A 128 3.93 15.51 -0.07
C LEU A 128 3.61 14.08 0.37
N VAL A 129 4.41 13.11 -0.06
CA VAL A 129 4.25 11.71 0.33
C VAL A 129 4.43 11.55 1.84
N LEU A 130 5.48 12.13 2.45
CA LEU A 130 5.66 12.11 3.90
C LEU A 130 4.47 12.70 4.66
N GLN A 131 3.91 13.81 4.19
CA GLN A 131 2.72 14.41 4.79
C GLN A 131 1.51 13.47 4.72
N ARG A 132 1.29 12.80 3.59
CA ARG A 132 0.20 11.82 3.44
C ARG A 132 0.37 10.61 4.35
N LEU A 133 1.59 10.09 4.48
CA LEU A 133 1.89 8.99 5.41
C LEU A 133 1.62 9.41 6.87
N HIS A 134 2.01 10.63 7.26
CA HIS A 134 1.69 11.17 8.59
C HIS A 134 0.19 11.32 8.83
N LEU A 135 -0.58 11.76 7.83
CA LEU A 135 -2.03 11.85 7.92
C LEU A 135 -2.68 10.48 8.15
N MET A 136 -2.18 9.44 7.48
CA MET A 136 -2.70 8.07 7.62
C MET A 136 -2.31 7.41 8.93
N ARG A 137 -1.19 7.79 9.55
CA ARG A 137 -0.75 7.28 10.87
C ARG A 137 -1.80 7.49 11.97
N HIS A 138 -2.63 8.53 11.86
CA HIS A 138 -3.53 9.00 12.92
C HIS A 138 -5.02 8.66 12.71
N ARG A 139 -5.35 7.75 11.78
CA ARG A 139 -6.74 7.41 11.40
C ARG A 139 -7.10 5.99 11.82
#